data_AF-A0A8T7E4S5-F1
#
_entry.id   AF-A0A8T7E4S5-F1
#
_cell.length_a   1.000
_cell.length_b   1.000
_cell.length_c   1.000
_cell.angle_alpha   90.00
_cell.angle_beta   90.00
_cell.angle_gamma   90.00
#
_symmetry.space_group_name_H-M   'P 1'
#
loop_
_entity.id
_entity.type
_entity.pdbx_description
1 polymer ?
#
loop_
_entity_poly.entity_id
_entity_poly.type
_entity_poly.pdbx_seq_one_letter_code
_entity_poly.pdbx_strand_id
1 'polypeptide(L)'
;AVDGPVTLRRHANHAVILPGTSAEALRALVHEHDAALRILSSGDTIEIFKEKGLPRQVIERFGVTSLKGTHALGHTRMATESAVTTEHSHPFSTGEDLCLVHNGSLSNHNRLRDKLRKHGVEFSTDNDSEVAAGYMTWRLREGDTLEQAIERSFTDLDGFFTFAIGTRDGFAVVRDPIACKPAVIAECDDWVAMASEYRAIAVLPGSEHADCWEPAPAQIYSWSH
;
A
#
# COMPACT_ATOMS: atom_id res chain seq x y z
N ALA A 1 -19.20 -19.76 15.19
CA ALA A 1 -18.58 -20.00 13.87
C ALA A 1 -17.06 -19.88 13.97
N VAL A 2 -16.56 -18.95 14.79
CA VAL A 2 -15.14 -18.87 15.16
C VAL A 2 -15.00 -19.24 16.64
N ASP A 3 -14.02 -20.06 17.00
CA ASP A 3 -13.69 -20.32 18.41
C ASP A 3 -12.94 -19.12 19.01
N GLY A 4 -13.35 -18.69 20.20
CA GLY A 4 -12.73 -17.59 20.94
C GLY A 4 -13.45 -16.23 20.83
N PRO A 5 -13.06 -15.25 21.67
CA PRO A 5 -13.61 -13.91 21.64
C PRO A 5 -13.22 -13.18 20.35
N VAL A 6 -14.16 -12.46 19.76
CA VAL A 6 -13.92 -11.61 18.58
C VAL A 6 -14.19 -10.17 18.96
N THR A 7 -13.23 -9.28 18.71
CA THR A 7 -13.46 -7.83 18.81
C THR A 7 -13.71 -7.29 17.42
N LEU A 8 -14.79 -6.52 17.25
CA LEU A 8 -15.13 -5.85 16.01
C LEU A 8 -15.20 -4.34 16.24
N ARG A 9 -14.37 -3.59 15.53
CA ARG A 9 -14.41 -2.12 15.48
C ARG A 9 -14.87 -1.68 14.11
N ARG A 10 -16.09 -1.17 14.02
CA ARG A 10 -16.65 -0.67 12.76
C ARG A 10 -16.21 0.78 12.52
N HIS A 11 -15.71 1.05 11.33
CA HIS A 11 -15.34 2.38 10.82
C HIS A 11 -16.11 2.65 9.52
N ALA A 12 -17.26 3.33 9.63
CA ALA A 12 -18.18 3.54 8.51
C ALA A 12 -18.61 2.24 7.80
N ASN A 13 -18.11 1.99 6.58
CA ASN A 13 -18.33 0.77 5.79
C ASN A 13 -17.17 -0.24 5.89
N HIS A 14 -16.19 0.01 6.74
CA HIS A 14 -15.10 -0.90 7.05
C HIS A 14 -15.27 -1.46 8.47
N ALA A 15 -14.63 -2.60 8.75
CA ALA A 15 -14.52 -3.13 10.09
C ALA A 15 -13.12 -3.71 10.30
N VAL A 16 -12.52 -3.39 11.44
CA VAL A 16 -11.32 -4.06 11.95
C VAL A 16 -11.80 -5.18 12.86
N ILE A 17 -11.38 -6.40 12.55
CA ILE A 17 -11.76 -7.60 13.28
C ILE A 17 -10.49 -8.17 13.92
N LEU A 18 -10.52 -8.34 15.23
CA LEU A 18 -9.49 -9.06 15.98
C LEU A 18 -10.09 -10.43 16.33
N PRO A 19 -9.79 -11.47 15.53
CA PRO A 19 -10.33 -12.80 15.76
C PRO A 19 -9.62 -13.50 16.93
N GLY A 20 -10.34 -14.39 17.62
CA GLY A 20 -9.75 -15.38 18.53
C GLY A 20 -9.15 -16.60 17.82
N THR A 21 -9.03 -16.57 16.48
CA THR A 21 -8.56 -17.66 15.61
C THR A 21 -7.51 -17.18 14.62
N SER A 22 -6.95 -18.08 13.81
CA SER A 22 -6.03 -17.77 12.70
C SER A 22 -6.67 -16.89 11.63
N ALA A 23 -5.90 -15.99 11.03
CA ALA A 23 -6.37 -15.12 9.95
C ALA A 23 -6.98 -15.93 8.79
N GLU A 24 -6.38 -17.05 8.41
CA GLU A 24 -6.84 -17.94 7.33
C GLU A 24 -8.27 -18.45 7.55
N ALA A 25 -8.55 -18.95 8.76
CA ALA A 25 -9.89 -19.42 9.12
C ALA A 25 -10.93 -18.29 9.04
N LEU A 26 -10.57 -17.08 9.48
CA LEU A 26 -11.45 -15.92 9.33
C LEU A 26 -11.66 -15.57 7.84
N ARG A 27 -10.61 -15.67 7.00
CA ARG A 27 -10.76 -15.38 5.56
C ARG A 27 -11.72 -16.34 4.87
N ALA A 28 -11.56 -17.64 5.14
CA ALA A 28 -12.44 -18.66 4.60
C ALA A 28 -13.89 -18.41 5.00
N LEU A 29 -14.11 -18.11 6.29
CA LEU A 29 -15.44 -17.84 6.84
C LEU A 29 -16.08 -16.57 6.25
N VAL A 30 -15.32 -15.47 6.09
CA VAL A 30 -15.82 -14.25 5.44
C VAL A 30 -16.22 -14.53 4.00
N HIS A 31 -15.40 -15.30 3.27
CA HIS A 31 -15.67 -15.67 1.89
C HIS A 31 -16.92 -16.55 1.75
N GLU A 32 -17.12 -17.51 2.66
CA GLU A 32 -18.30 -18.38 2.71
C GLU A 32 -19.59 -17.64 3.07
N HIS A 33 -19.50 -16.64 3.96
CA HIS A 33 -20.68 -15.91 4.44
C HIS A 33 -21.22 -14.90 3.44
N ASP A 34 -20.36 -14.08 2.85
CA ASP A 34 -20.76 -13.05 1.89
C ASP A 34 -19.62 -12.72 0.93
N ALA A 35 -19.78 -13.15 -0.33
CA ALA A 35 -18.81 -12.89 -1.39
C ALA A 35 -18.65 -11.40 -1.75
N ALA A 36 -19.52 -10.51 -1.25
CA ALA A 36 -19.37 -9.06 -1.36
C ALA A 36 -18.41 -8.47 -0.32
N LEU A 37 -18.15 -9.17 0.80
CA LEU A 37 -17.16 -8.74 1.77
C LEU A 37 -15.74 -8.93 1.21
N ARG A 38 -14.87 -7.99 1.55
CA ARG A 38 -13.49 -7.93 1.08
C ARG A 38 -12.55 -7.74 2.25
N ILE A 39 -11.45 -8.49 2.22
CA ILE A 39 -10.36 -8.37 3.19
C ILE A 39 -9.31 -7.48 2.55
N LEU A 40 -9.14 -6.27 3.09
CA LEU A 40 -8.25 -5.26 2.51
C LEU A 40 -6.82 -5.37 3.00
N SER A 41 -6.65 -5.75 4.27
CA SER A 41 -5.36 -6.03 4.89
C SER A 41 -5.52 -7.09 5.98
N SER A 42 -4.39 -7.58 6.46
CA SER A 42 -4.25 -8.54 7.54
C SER A 42 -2.88 -8.34 8.19
N GLY A 43 -2.74 -8.72 9.45
CA GLY A 43 -1.53 -8.54 10.23
C GLY A 43 -1.88 -7.94 11.60
N ASP A 44 -0.86 -7.45 12.28
CA ASP A 44 -0.96 -6.96 13.65
C ASP A 44 -1.01 -5.44 13.74
N THR A 45 -0.54 -4.73 12.71
CA THR A 45 -0.23 -3.29 12.76
C THR A 45 -0.85 -2.46 11.65
N ILE A 46 -0.96 -2.98 10.42
CA ILE A 46 -1.43 -2.19 9.26
C ILE A 46 -2.94 -2.31 9.05
N GLU A 47 -3.65 -1.20 9.30
CA GLU A 47 -5.05 -0.99 8.93
C GLU A 47 -5.13 -0.25 7.57
N ILE A 48 -5.83 -0.81 6.57
CA ILE A 48 -6.08 -0.14 5.28
C ILE A 48 -7.51 0.40 5.22
N PHE A 49 -7.62 1.71 4.98
CA PHE A 49 -8.88 2.42 4.72
C PHE A 49 -8.86 3.02 3.33
N LYS A 50 -9.86 2.70 2.51
CA LYS A 50 -9.99 3.28 1.16
C LYS A 50 -11.45 3.51 0.78
N GLU A 51 -11.70 4.58 0.05
CA GLU A 51 -13.03 4.93 -0.44
C GLU A 51 -12.94 5.91 -1.60
N LYS A 52 -13.94 5.91 -2.48
CA LYS A 52 -14.08 6.93 -3.53
C LYS A 52 -14.63 8.24 -2.95
N GLY A 53 -14.19 9.36 -3.51
CA GLY A 53 -14.67 10.69 -3.13
C GLY A 53 -13.54 11.67 -2.92
N LEU A 54 -13.87 12.85 -2.39
CA LEU A 54 -12.86 13.85 -2.09
C LEU A 54 -12.02 13.40 -0.88
N PRO A 55 -10.68 13.63 -0.87
CA PRO A 55 -9.81 13.19 0.21
C PRO A 55 -10.29 13.61 1.60
N ARG A 56 -10.79 14.84 1.73
CA ARG A 56 -11.36 15.36 2.97
C ARG A 56 -12.54 14.51 3.48
N GLN A 57 -13.44 14.10 2.60
CA GLN A 57 -14.60 13.29 2.97
C GLN A 57 -14.18 11.89 3.42
N VAL A 58 -13.14 11.32 2.78
CA VAL A 58 -12.58 10.01 3.16
C VAL A 58 -11.93 10.08 4.54
N ILE A 59 -11.14 11.13 4.80
CA ILE A 59 -10.51 11.40 6.11
C ILE A 59 -11.57 11.53 7.20
N GLU A 60 -12.62 12.33 6.97
CA GLU A 60 -13.72 12.52 7.92
C GLU A 60 -14.51 11.22 8.15
N ARG A 61 -14.83 10.48 7.07
CA ARG A 61 -15.61 9.23 7.13
C ARG A 61 -14.96 8.16 7.99
N PHE A 62 -13.64 8.00 7.89
CA PHE A 62 -12.90 7.00 8.66
C PHE A 62 -12.31 7.54 9.97
N GLY A 63 -12.55 8.83 10.29
CA GLY A 63 -12.01 9.45 11.49
C GLY A 63 -10.49 9.39 11.55
N VAL A 64 -9.81 9.49 10.41
CA VAL A 64 -8.35 9.27 10.29
C VAL A 64 -7.56 10.17 11.24
N THR A 65 -8.03 11.39 11.48
CA THR A 65 -7.40 12.35 12.40
C THR A 65 -7.41 11.92 13.86
N SER A 66 -8.22 10.92 14.24
CA SER A 66 -8.24 10.33 15.58
C SER A 66 -7.38 9.08 15.72
N LEU A 67 -6.88 8.54 14.60
CA LEU A 67 -6.01 7.38 14.59
C LEU A 67 -4.62 7.76 15.10
N LYS A 68 -3.94 6.79 15.69
CA LYS A 68 -2.55 6.90 16.17
C LYS A 68 -1.74 5.80 15.51
N GLY A 69 -0.54 6.15 15.07
CA GLY A 69 0.41 5.24 14.44
C GLY A 69 1.79 5.90 14.40
N THR A 70 2.81 5.11 14.10
CA THR A 70 4.19 5.58 13.93
C THR A 70 4.45 6.08 12.52
N HIS A 71 3.66 5.62 11.54
CA HIS A 71 3.73 6.03 10.14
C HIS A 71 2.36 5.96 9.46
N ALA A 72 2.27 6.56 8.28
CA ALA A 72 1.08 6.51 7.44
C ALA A 72 1.45 6.64 5.96
N LEU A 73 0.74 5.91 5.11
CA LEU A 73 0.81 6.06 3.66
C LEU A 73 -0.56 6.54 3.15
N GLY A 74 -0.54 7.52 2.25
CA GLY A 74 -1.73 8.10 1.66
C GLY A 74 -1.62 8.21 0.15
N HIS A 75 -2.73 8.09 -0.55
CA HIS A 75 -2.76 8.24 -1.99
C HIS A 75 -4.08 8.85 -2.46
N THR A 76 -3.98 9.84 -3.36
CA THR A 76 -5.12 10.37 -4.10
C THR A 76 -5.03 9.90 -5.54
N ARG A 77 -5.96 9.05 -5.96
CA ARG A 77 -5.97 8.50 -7.33
C ARG A 77 -6.76 9.41 -8.26
N MET A 78 -6.11 9.82 -9.36
CA MET A 78 -6.79 10.41 -10.51
C MET A 78 -7.04 9.31 -11.54
N ALA A 79 -8.29 8.88 -11.67
CA ALA A 79 -8.66 7.85 -12.63
C ALA A 79 -9.02 8.52 -13.98
N THR A 80 -8.12 8.45 -14.96
CA THR A 80 -8.37 8.99 -16.31
C THR A 80 -8.94 7.94 -17.26
N GLU A 81 -8.56 6.66 -17.09
CA GLU A 81 -8.93 5.57 -18.01
C GLU A 81 -9.50 4.31 -17.32
N SER A 82 -9.39 4.22 -15.99
CA SER A 82 -9.80 3.05 -15.21
C SER A 82 -10.97 3.37 -14.28
N ALA A 83 -11.61 2.33 -13.74
CA ALA A 83 -12.83 2.50 -12.96
C ALA A 83 -12.61 3.36 -11.69
N VAL A 84 -13.56 4.25 -11.40
CA VAL A 84 -13.61 5.05 -10.17
C VAL A 84 -14.32 4.23 -9.09
N THR A 85 -13.60 3.27 -8.52
CA THR A 85 -14.12 2.43 -7.45
C THR A 85 -13.16 2.32 -6.28
N THR A 86 -13.70 1.87 -5.16
CA THR A 86 -12.96 1.66 -3.90
C THR A 86 -11.91 0.57 -4.06
N GLU A 87 -12.19 -0.45 -4.86
CA GLU A 87 -11.29 -1.57 -5.12
C GLU A 87 -10.01 -1.11 -5.82
N HIS A 88 -10.14 -0.23 -6.81
CA HIS A 88 -9.02 0.33 -7.56
C HIS A 88 -8.25 1.41 -6.79
N SER A 89 -8.73 1.80 -5.61
CA SER A 89 -8.07 2.81 -4.79
C SER A 89 -6.92 2.17 -4.01
N HIS A 90 -5.82 2.91 -3.93
CA HIS A 90 -4.69 2.61 -3.06
C HIS A 90 -5.04 2.83 -1.58
N PRO A 91 -4.25 2.24 -0.65
CA PRO A 91 -3.17 1.27 -0.87
C PRO A 91 -3.66 -0.14 -1.26
N PHE A 92 -2.77 -0.94 -1.86
CA PHE A 92 -2.96 -2.38 -2.05
C PHE A 92 -2.15 -3.16 -1.02
N SER A 93 -2.74 -4.17 -0.37
CA SER A 93 -1.99 -5.05 0.54
C SER A 93 -1.12 -6.03 -0.27
N THR A 94 0.08 -6.29 0.23
CA THR A 94 1.10 -7.15 -0.39
C THR A 94 1.51 -8.32 0.50
N GLY A 95 0.80 -8.53 1.60
CA GLY A 95 1.13 -9.49 2.63
C GLY A 95 0.61 -9.05 3.99
N GLU A 96 0.99 -9.81 5.02
CA GLU A 96 0.73 -9.41 6.40
C GLU A 96 1.59 -8.21 6.77
N ASP A 97 0.95 -7.18 7.32
CA ASP A 97 1.61 -5.91 7.67
C ASP A 97 2.46 -5.31 6.55
N LEU A 98 1.95 -5.42 5.32
CA LEU A 98 2.58 -4.84 4.14
C LEU A 98 1.55 -4.22 3.20
N CYS A 99 1.80 -2.98 2.78
CA CYS A 99 0.97 -2.28 1.79
C CYS A 99 1.82 -1.50 0.79
N LEU A 100 1.28 -1.28 -0.40
CA LEU A 100 1.95 -0.60 -1.51
C LEU A 100 1.06 0.52 -2.06
N VAL A 101 1.67 1.69 -2.22
CA VAL A 101 1.16 2.84 -2.96
C VAL A 101 2.04 3.03 -4.19
N HIS A 102 1.40 3.22 -5.35
CA HIS A 102 2.08 3.39 -6.63
C HIS A 102 1.66 4.70 -7.29
N ASN A 103 2.65 5.50 -7.67
CA ASN A 103 2.49 6.60 -8.61
C ASN A 103 3.24 6.26 -9.89
N GLY A 104 2.51 6.00 -10.98
CA GLY A 104 3.14 5.50 -12.20
C GLY A 104 2.17 4.83 -13.16
N SER A 105 2.75 4.12 -14.13
CA SER A 105 2.03 3.20 -14.99
C SER A 105 2.97 2.07 -15.42
N LEU A 106 2.56 0.83 -15.20
CA LEU A 106 3.29 -0.36 -15.63
C LEU A 106 2.78 -0.82 -17.00
N SER A 107 3.64 -0.85 -18.01
CA SER A 107 3.25 -1.20 -19.38
C SER A 107 3.08 -2.71 -19.58
N ASN A 108 3.77 -3.55 -18.80
CA ASN A 108 3.69 -5.01 -18.90
C ASN A 108 2.72 -5.68 -17.91
N HIS A 109 1.90 -4.90 -17.19
CA HIS A 109 1.04 -5.42 -16.10
C HIS A 109 0.09 -6.55 -16.53
N ASN A 110 -0.46 -6.53 -17.75
CA ASN A 110 -1.33 -7.60 -18.23
C ASN A 110 -0.59 -8.94 -18.38
N ARG A 111 0.60 -8.92 -19.00
CA ARG A 111 1.43 -10.12 -19.14
C ARG A 111 1.89 -10.63 -17.78
N LEU A 112 2.27 -9.72 -16.89
CA LEU A 112 2.72 -10.07 -15.56
C LEU A 112 1.58 -10.66 -14.72
N ARG A 113 0.36 -10.11 -14.81
CA ARG A 113 -0.84 -10.65 -14.18
C ARG A 113 -1.09 -12.10 -14.58
N ASP A 114 -1.00 -12.43 -15.87
CA ASP A 114 -1.20 -13.79 -16.34
C ASP A 114 -0.11 -14.76 -15.85
N LYS A 115 1.13 -14.28 -15.71
CA LYS A 115 2.21 -15.05 -15.06
C LYS A 115 1.90 -15.29 -13.59
N LEU A 116 1.56 -14.24 -12.84
CA LEU A 116 1.31 -14.31 -11.40
C LEU A 116 0.08 -15.18 -11.05
N ARG A 117 -0.97 -15.16 -11.87
CA ARG A 117 -2.11 -16.08 -11.74
C ARG A 117 -1.70 -17.56 -11.80
N LYS A 118 -0.74 -17.92 -12.67
CA LYS A 118 -0.20 -19.29 -12.74
C LYS A 118 0.61 -19.67 -11.50
N HIS A 119 1.07 -18.69 -10.74
CA HIS A 119 1.73 -18.87 -9.44
C HIS A 119 0.78 -18.68 -8.25
N GLY A 120 -0.55 -18.71 -8.47
CA GLY A 120 -1.53 -18.65 -7.39
C GLY A 120 -1.73 -17.28 -6.76
N VAL A 121 -1.38 -16.19 -7.48
CA VAL A 121 -1.76 -14.83 -7.08
C VAL A 121 -3.14 -14.50 -7.63
N GLU A 122 -4.05 -14.13 -6.73
CA GLU A 122 -5.40 -13.71 -7.07
C GLU A 122 -5.46 -12.18 -7.23
N PHE A 123 -6.36 -11.72 -8.10
CA PHE A 123 -6.54 -10.29 -8.38
C PHE A 123 -8.02 -9.95 -8.40
N SER A 124 -8.38 -8.82 -7.81
CA SER A 124 -9.75 -8.31 -7.72
C SER A 124 -10.04 -7.17 -8.70
N THR A 125 -9.02 -6.56 -9.28
CA THR A 125 -9.12 -5.40 -10.18
C THR A 125 -8.28 -5.56 -11.43
N ASP A 126 -8.47 -4.68 -12.40
CA ASP A 126 -7.59 -4.55 -13.57
C ASP A 126 -6.43 -3.56 -13.34
N ASN A 127 -6.34 -2.94 -12.16
CA ASN A 127 -5.33 -1.94 -11.82
C ASN A 127 -3.90 -2.53 -11.89
N ASP A 128 -3.00 -1.85 -12.58
CA ASP A 128 -1.59 -2.22 -12.68
C ASP A 128 -0.87 -2.19 -11.33
N SER A 129 -1.32 -1.34 -10.43
CA SER A 129 -0.81 -1.20 -9.07
C SER A 129 -1.13 -2.43 -8.23
N GLU A 130 -2.26 -3.09 -8.48
CA GLU A 130 -2.56 -4.39 -7.87
C GLU A 130 -1.61 -5.47 -8.40
N VAL A 131 -1.19 -5.38 -9.67
CA VAL A 131 -0.18 -6.29 -10.25
C VAL A 131 1.18 -6.07 -9.61
N ALA A 132 1.59 -4.82 -9.36
CA ALA A 132 2.80 -4.51 -8.60
C ALA A 132 2.75 -5.13 -7.20
N ALA A 133 1.61 -4.98 -6.52
CA ALA A 133 1.39 -5.56 -5.20
C ALA A 133 1.44 -7.10 -5.22
N GLY A 134 0.78 -7.72 -6.21
CA GLY A 134 0.82 -9.17 -6.43
C GLY A 134 2.22 -9.69 -6.77
N TYR A 135 3.03 -8.91 -7.49
CA TYR A 135 4.43 -9.22 -7.76
C TYR A 135 5.24 -9.27 -6.47
N MET A 136 5.13 -8.25 -5.61
CA MET A 136 5.80 -8.24 -4.30
C MET A 136 5.38 -9.45 -3.47
N THR A 137 4.08 -9.73 -3.41
CA THR A 137 3.53 -10.90 -2.70
C THR A 137 4.15 -12.20 -3.20
N TRP A 138 4.24 -12.37 -4.51
CA TRP A 138 4.84 -13.56 -5.12
C TRP A 138 6.32 -13.67 -4.79
N ARG A 139 7.12 -12.61 -4.92
CA ARG A 139 8.55 -12.64 -4.60
C ARG A 139 8.81 -13.00 -3.13
N LEU A 140 8.04 -12.44 -2.20
CA LEU A 140 8.15 -12.75 -0.78
C LEU A 140 7.80 -14.23 -0.50
N ARG A 141 6.79 -14.79 -1.17
CA ARG A 141 6.45 -16.23 -1.08
C ARG A 141 7.56 -17.14 -1.61
N GLU A 142 8.32 -16.68 -2.59
CA GLU A 142 9.49 -17.40 -3.13
C GLU A 142 10.74 -17.27 -2.21
N GLY A 143 10.62 -16.57 -1.08
CA GLY A 143 11.69 -16.44 -0.08
C GLY A 143 12.60 -15.23 -0.25
N ASP A 144 12.28 -14.29 -1.14
CA ASP A 144 13.01 -13.03 -1.21
C ASP A 144 12.73 -12.17 0.02
N THR A 145 13.71 -11.35 0.43
CA THR A 145 13.46 -10.19 1.30
C THR A 145 12.68 -9.12 0.53
N LEU A 146 12.10 -8.14 1.25
CA LEU A 146 11.44 -6.99 0.61
C LEU A 146 12.41 -6.24 -0.31
N GLU A 147 13.65 -6.04 0.14
CA GLU A 147 14.69 -5.39 -0.65
C GLU A 147 14.97 -6.15 -1.95
N GLN A 148 15.17 -7.47 -1.88
CA GLN A 148 15.38 -8.32 -3.04
C GLN A 148 14.17 -8.32 -4.00
N ALA A 149 12.95 -8.32 -3.45
CA ALA A 149 11.73 -8.21 -4.25
C ALA A 149 11.68 -6.88 -5.02
N ILE A 150 12.06 -5.77 -4.39
CA ILE A 150 12.15 -4.45 -5.03
C ILE A 150 13.27 -4.44 -6.07
N GLU A 151 14.46 -4.97 -5.77
CA GLU A 151 15.59 -5.01 -6.72
C GLU A 151 15.22 -5.76 -8.00
N ARG A 152 14.55 -6.91 -7.88
CA ARG A 152 14.09 -7.68 -9.05
C ARG A 152 13.02 -6.94 -9.83
N SER A 153 12.21 -6.12 -9.16
CA SER A 153 11.18 -5.31 -9.80
C SER A 153 11.77 -4.32 -10.83
N PHE A 154 13.02 -3.88 -10.66
CA PHE A 154 13.70 -3.01 -11.64
C PHE A 154 13.90 -3.66 -13.01
N THR A 155 13.94 -4.99 -13.06
CA THR A 155 14.09 -5.74 -14.32
C THR A 155 12.77 -6.34 -14.79
N ASP A 156 11.93 -6.79 -13.86
CA ASP A 156 10.70 -7.50 -14.17
C ASP A 156 9.51 -6.58 -14.48
N LEU A 157 9.50 -5.36 -13.95
CA LEU A 157 8.44 -4.38 -14.19
C LEU A 157 8.84 -3.42 -15.30
N ASP A 158 8.05 -3.40 -16.38
CA ASP A 158 8.22 -2.43 -17.45
C ASP A 158 7.28 -1.25 -17.21
N GLY A 159 7.78 -0.03 -17.33
CA GLY A 159 7.01 1.21 -17.15
C GLY A 159 7.72 2.20 -16.25
N PHE A 160 6.92 3.10 -15.66
CA PHE A 160 7.40 4.12 -14.73
C PHE A 160 6.68 3.96 -13.42
N PHE A 161 7.42 3.99 -12.31
CA PHE A 161 6.84 3.79 -11.00
C PHE A 161 7.64 4.51 -9.93
N THR A 162 6.91 5.08 -8.98
CA THR A 162 7.39 5.37 -7.64
C THR A 162 6.54 4.57 -6.67
N PHE A 163 7.18 3.72 -5.88
CA PHE A 163 6.51 2.98 -4.82
C PHE A 163 6.81 3.60 -3.47
N ALA A 164 5.76 3.74 -2.66
CA ALA A 164 5.87 3.83 -1.21
C ALA A 164 5.28 2.55 -0.62
N ILE A 165 6.07 1.81 0.15
CA ILE A 165 5.72 0.51 0.71
C ILE A 165 5.72 0.63 2.23
N GLY A 166 4.56 0.48 2.85
CA GLY A 166 4.44 0.46 4.31
C GLY A 166 4.72 -0.96 4.83
N THR A 167 5.63 -1.08 5.78
CA THR A 167 5.96 -2.31 6.53
C THR A 167 5.42 -2.19 7.96
N ARG A 168 5.46 -3.30 8.70
CA ARG A 168 5.09 -3.37 10.12
C ARG A 168 5.75 -2.28 10.99
N ASP A 169 7.02 -1.97 10.69
CA ASP A 169 7.91 -1.14 11.48
C ASP A 169 8.33 0.16 10.78
N GLY A 170 7.81 0.47 9.60
CA GLY A 170 8.18 1.68 8.89
C GLY A 170 7.80 1.64 7.42
N PHE A 171 8.61 2.26 6.55
CA PHE A 171 8.29 2.29 5.13
C PHE A 171 9.54 2.34 4.27
N ALA A 172 9.37 1.93 3.01
CA ALA A 172 10.36 2.04 1.97
C ALA A 172 9.84 2.90 0.81
N VAL A 173 10.77 3.62 0.18
CA VAL A 173 10.53 4.40 -1.03
C VAL A 173 11.51 3.95 -2.10
N VAL A 174 10.99 3.79 -3.32
CA VAL A 174 11.81 3.46 -4.48
C VAL A 174 11.23 4.07 -5.75
N ARG A 175 12.12 4.45 -6.67
CA ARG A 175 11.77 4.90 -8.02
C ARG A 175 12.29 3.94 -9.06
N ASP A 176 11.59 3.88 -10.18
CA ASP A 176 12.06 3.19 -11.37
C ASP A 176 13.45 3.70 -11.81
N PRO A 177 14.22 2.91 -12.58
CA PRO A 177 15.57 3.29 -13.01
C PRO A 177 15.65 4.57 -13.86
N ILE A 178 14.53 5.06 -14.39
CA ILE A 178 14.44 6.29 -15.18
C ILE A 178 14.04 7.47 -14.28
N ALA A 179 13.50 7.22 -13.08
CA ALA A 179 13.02 8.24 -12.16
C ALA A 179 11.98 9.17 -12.82
N CYS A 180 11.08 8.60 -13.63
CA CYS A 180 10.18 9.42 -14.46
C CYS A 180 9.11 10.16 -13.64
N LYS A 181 8.66 9.56 -12.54
CA LYS A 181 7.63 10.14 -11.66
C LYS A 181 8.29 10.98 -10.56
N PRO A 182 7.72 12.15 -10.20
CA PRO A 182 8.30 13.03 -9.21
C PRO A 182 8.16 12.43 -7.81
N ALA A 183 9.19 12.62 -6.99
CA ALA A 183 9.18 12.31 -5.58
C ALA A 183 10.15 13.24 -4.86
N VAL A 184 9.79 13.66 -3.66
CA VAL A 184 10.62 14.45 -2.76
C VAL A 184 10.60 13.75 -1.42
N ILE A 185 11.78 13.58 -0.84
CA ILE A 185 11.96 13.10 0.52
C ILE A 185 12.46 14.27 1.35
N ALA A 186 11.95 14.37 2.58
CA ALA A 186 12.43 15.30 3.58
C ALA A 186 12.60 14.58 4.91
N GLU A 187 13.68 14.88 5.61
CA GLU A 187 14.02 14.25 6.89
C GLU A 187 14.52 15.31 7.88
N CYS A 188 14.07 15.21 9.11
CA CYS A 188 14.58 15.97 10.26
C CYS A 188 14.70 15.03 11.47
N ASP A 189 15.16 15.56 12.60
CA ASP A 189 15.34 14.79 13.84
C ASP A 189 14.06 14.10 14.35
N ASP A 190 12.88 14.63 14.00
CA ASP A 190 11.59 14.16 14.50
C ASP A 190 10.84 13.23 13.54
N TRP A 191 11.07 13.35 12.23
CA TRP A 191 10.30 12.63 11.22
C TRP A 191 11.01 12.54 9.87
N VAL A 192 10.57 11.56 9.08
CA VAL A 192 10.84 11.47 7.64
C VAL A 192 9.53 11.43 6.87
N ALA A 193 9.48 12.12 5.72
CA ALA A 193 8.32 12.18 4.86
C ALA A 193 8.71 12.05 3.39
N MET A 194 7.85 11.38 2.61
CA MET A 194 7.92 11.39 1.16
C MET A 194 6.60 11.87 0.57
N ALA A 195 6.68 12.71 -0.47
CA ALA A 195 5.53 13.10 -1.27
C ALA A 195 5.91 13.27 -2.74
N SER A 196 4.92 13.18 -3.64
CA SER A 196 5.14 13.49 -5.06
C SER A 196 5.56 14.95 -5.29
N GLU A 197 5.19 15.87 -4.40
CA GLU A 197 5.51 17.30 -4.48
C GLU A 197 5.85 17.88 -3.10
N TYR A 198 6.86 18.75 -3.03
CA TYR A 198 7.32 19.38 -1.79
C TYR A 198 6.22 20.15 -1.03
N ARG A 199 5.20 20.67 -1.73
CA ARG A 199 4.09 21.40 -1.09
C ARG A 199 3.36 20.59 -0.01
N ALA A 200 3.30 19.26 -0.16
CA ALA A 200 2.70 18.40 0.85
C ALA A 200 3.56 18.26 2.12
N ILE A 201 4.87 18.44 2.00
CA ILE A 201 5.85 18.38 3.09
C ILE A 201 5.99 19.75 3.78
N ALA A 202 5.94 20.84 3.01
CA ALA A 202 6.13 22.21 3.50
C ALA A 202 5.10 22.69 4.55
N VAL A 203 4.06 21.89 4.81
CA VAL A 203 3.05 22.16 5.86
C VAL A 203 3.29 21.35 7.13
N LEU A 204 4.27 20.45 7.14
CA LEU A 204 4.61 19.65 8.30
C LEU A 204 5.36 20.49 9.35
N PRO A 205 5.17 20.22 10.65
CA PRO A 205 5.88 20.91 11.72
C PRO A 205 7.40 20.78 11.57
N GLY A 206 8.13 21.90 11.63
CA GLY A 206 9.60 21.91 11.53
C GLY A 206 10.15 21.64 10.12
N SER A 207 9.32 21.66 9.08
CA SER A 207 9.74 21.40 7.69
C SER A 207 10.79 22.40 7.16
N GLU A 208 10.91 23.58 7.76
CA GLU A 208 11.96 24.55 7.49
C GLU A 208 13.37 24.10 7.90
N HIS A 209 13.46 23.07 8.76
CA HIS A 209 14.71 22.49 9.23
C HIS A 209 15.01 21.12 8.62
N ALA A 210 14.11 20.60 7.78
CA ALA A 210 14.27 19.28 7.17
C ALA A 210 15.22 19.33 5.96
N ASP A 211 16.16 18.38 5.91
CA ASP A 211 16.96 18.13 4.72
C ASP A 211 16.05 17.55 3.63
N CYS A 212 16.03 18.19 2.46
CA CYS A 212 15.12 17.83 1.38
C CYS A 212 15.90 17.41 0.13
N TRP A 213 15.56 16.26 -0.45
CA TRP A 213 16.20 15.76 -1.66
C TRP A 213 15.23 14.97 -2.54
N GLU A 214 15.62 14.80 -3.80
CA GLU A 214 14.95 13.88 -4.71
C GLU A 214 15.61 12.51 -4.60
N PRO A 215 14.86 11.42 -4.34
CA PRO A 215 15.45 10.09 -4.22
C PRO A 215 16.00 9.61 -5.56
N ALA A 216 17.17 8.97 -5.52
CA ALA A 216 17.89 8.53 -6.70
C ALA A 216 17.14 7.41 -7.46
N PRO A 217 17.31 7.31 -8.79
CA PRO A 217 16.73 6.23 -9.58
C PRO A 217 17.26 4.86 -9.11
N ALA A 218 16.40 3.84 -9.09
CA ALA A 218 16.73 2.47 -8.71
C ALA A 218 17.45 2.32 -7.35
N GLN A 219 17.28 3.29 -6.44
CA GLN A 219 17.78 3.21 -5.08
C GLN A 219 16.63 3.01 -4.11
N ILE A 220 16.82 2.06 -3.19
CA ILE A 220 15.87 1.76 -2.12
C ILE A 220 16.24 2.62 -0.92
N TYR A 221 15.26 3.37 -0.42
CA TYR A 221 15.37 4.09 0.84
C TYR A 221 14.39 3.48 1.83
N SER A 222 14.82 3.16 3.04
CA SER A 222 13.99 2.53 4.06
C SER A 222 14.21 3.18 5.43
N TRP A 223 13.12 3.33 6.17
CA TRP A 223 13.12 3.84 7.54
C TRP A 223 12.29 2.93 8.42
N SER A 224 12.72 2.78 9.66
CA SER A 224 12.08 1.96 10.70
C SER A 224 12.22 2.63 12.06
N HIS A 225 11.29 2.36 12.97
CA HIS A 225 11.27 2.89 14.35
C HIS A 225 11.63 1.85 15.41
#